data_AF-A0A1J5DLN4-F1
#
_entry.id   AF-A0A1J5DLN4-F1
#
_cell.length_a   1.000
_cell.length_b   1.000
_cell.length_c   1.000
_cell.angle_alpha   90.00
_cell.angle_beta   90.00
_cell.angle_gamma   90.00
#
_symmetry.space_group_name_H-M   'P 1'
#
loop_
_entity.id
_entity.type
_entity.pdbx_description
1 polymer ?
#
loop_
_entity_poly.entity_id
_entity_poly.type
_entity_poly.pdbx_seq_one_letter_code
_entity_poly.pdbx_strand_id
1 'polypeptide(L)'
;MERRRLQRRQPFTYLRVFPRGITDLSIGVVADLNTEGFLLVSETTPEHQGVVPLDIEIEDDGDCHRITVTVMKRWTRPAQNPSLFESGYQFVDLDFSTTRAIRGVIGALATAE
;
A
#
# COMPACT_ATOMS: atom_id res chain seq x y z
N MET A 1 -37.82 10.20 -1.67
CA MET A 1 -36.48 10.24 -1.04
C MET A 1 -35.87 8.85 -1.11
N GLU A 2 -35.16 8.53 -2.20
CA GLU A 2 -34.56 7.22 -2.39
C GLU A 2 -33.13 7.23 -1.85
N ARG A 3 -32.93 6.70 -0.64
CA ARG A 3 -31.61 6.44 -0.10
C ARG A 3 -31.07 5.16 -0.73
N ARG A 4 -30.44 5.27 -1.91
CA ARG A 4 -29.50 4.23 -2.35
C ARG A 4 -28.31 4.27 -1.40
N ARG A 5 -28.38 3.43 -0.35
CA ARG A 5 -27.24 3.09 0.50
C ARG A 5 -26.21 2.40 -0.41
N LEU A 6 -25.21 3.14 -0.85
CA LEU A 6 -23.99 2.58 -1.42
C LEU A 6 -23.50 1.49 -0.45
N GLN A 7 -23.60 0.22 -0.86
CA GLN A 7 -22.91 -0.86 -0.18
C GLN A 7 -21.44 -0.48 -0.12
N ARG A 8 -20.93 -0.19 1.08
CA ARG A 8 -19.49 -0.10 1.30
C ARG A 8 -18.92 -1.50 1.14
N ARG A 9 -18.51 -1.84 -0.07
CA ARG A 9 -17.67 -3.01 -0.34
C ARG A 9 -16.26 -2.59 0.07
N GLN A 10 -15.80 -3.03 1.24
CA GLN A 10 -14.41 -2.86 1.64
C GLN A 10 -13.63 -3.93 0.85
N PRO A 11 -12.75 -3.57 -0.10
CA PRO A 11 -11.96 -4.59 -0.77
C PRO A 11 -11.05 -5.27 0.27
N PHE A 12 -11.02 -6.59 0.19
CA PHE A 12 -10.70 -7.54 1.25
C PHE A 12 -9.22 -7.67 1.65
N THR A 13 -8.33 -6.72 1.29
CA THR A 13 -6.91 -6.87 1.60
C THR A 13 -6.29 -5.51 1.91
N TYR A 14 -6.15 -5.21 3.21
CA TYR A 14 -5.30 -4.12 3.66
C TYR A 14 -3.84 -4.56 3.52
N LEU A 15 -3.22 -4.29 2.37
CA LEU A 15 -1.80 -4.59 2.18
C LEU A 15 -1.02 -3.79 3.24
N ARG A 16 -0.43 -4.50 4.20
CA ARG A 16 0.28 -3.88 5.31
C ARG A 16 1.68 -3.54 4.86
N VAL A 17 2.14 -2.35 5.24
CA VAL A 17 3.48 -1.88 4.92
C VAL A 17 4.33 -1.88 6.17
N PHE A 18 5.57 -2.34 6.06
CA PHE A 18 6.53 -2.46 7.14
C PHE A 18 7.85 -1.80 6.76
N PRO A 19 8.62 -1.28 7.72
CA PRO A 19 10.03 -0.99 7.51
C PRO A 19 10.76 -2.31 7.17
N ARG A 20 11.74 -2.24 6.26
CA ARG A 20 12.48 -3.44 5.82
C ARG A 20 13.01 -4.25 7.01
N GLY A 21 12.65 -5.54 7.04
CA GLY A 21 13.13 -6.49 8.05
C GLY A 21 12.47 -6.37 9.43
N ILE A 22 11.46 -5.52 9.61
CA ILE A 22 10.68 -5.42 10.85
C ILE A 22 9.34 -6.14 10.67
N THR A 23 9.11 -7.21 11.43
CA THR A 23 7.93 -8.07 11.26
C THR A 23 6.71 -7.59 12.03
N ASP A 24 6.90 -6.99 13.20
CA ASP A 24 5.82 -6.84 14.18
C ASP A 24 5.21 -5.43 14.22
N LEU A 25 5.73 -4.51 13.41
CA LEU A 25 5.32 -3.10 13.40
C LEU A 25 5.00 -2.62 11.99
N SER A 26 3.72 -2.72 11.61
CA SER A 26 3.23 -2.12 10.36
C SER A 26 3.14 -0.61 10.49
N ILE A 27 3.67 0.14 9.53
CA ILE A 27 3.62 1.60 9.48
C ILE A 27 2.35 2.15 8.83
N GLY A 28 1.55 1.29 8.19
CA GLY A 28 0.30 1.68 7.57
C GLY A 28 -0.25 0.62 6.63
N VAL A 29 -1.26 1.03 5.85
CA VAL A 29 -1.94 0.20 4.87
C VAL A 29 -1.96 0.88 3.51
N VAL A 30 -1.84 0.10 2.45
CA VAL A 30 -1.98 0.60 1.08
C VAL A 30 -3.46 0.86 0.79
N ALA A 31 -3.80 2.09 0.44
CA ALA A 31 -5.15 2.50 0.06
C ALA A 31 -5.37 2.54 -1.46
N ASP A 32 -4.29 2.70 -2.24
CA ASP A 32 -4.28 2.66 -3.69
C ASP A 32 -2.91 2.15 -4.15
N LEU A 33 -2.88 1.32 -5.21
CA LEU A 33 -1.66 0.73 -5.75
C LEU A 33 -1.74 0.73 -7.28
N ASN A 34 -0.67 1.20 -7.92
CA ASN A 34 -0.49 1.09 -9.36
C ASN A 34 0.96 0.68 -9.68
N THR A 35 1.33 0.65 -10.95
CA THR A 35 2.68 0.22 -11.36
C THR A 35 3.79 1.21 -11.08
N GLU A 36 3.47 2.47 -10.78
CA GLU A 36 4.45 3.53 -10.50
C GLU A 36 4.62 3.78 -9.00
N GLY A 37 3.64 3.41 -8.18
CA GLY A 37 3.67 3.68 -6.76
C GLY A 37 2.39 3.30 -6.04
N PHE A 38 2.27 3.80 -4.81
CA PHE A 38 1.11 3.55 -3.96
C PHE A 38 0.81 4.70 -3.01
N LEU A 39 -0.43 4.69 -2.51
CA LEU A 39 -0.92 5.56 -1.45
C LEU A 39 -0.88 4.80 -0.12
N LEU A 40 -0.12 5.31 0.84
CA LEU A 40 -0.10 4.79 2.22
C LEU A 40 -1.04 5.62 3.09
N VAL A 41 -1.88 4.93 3.87
CA VAL A 41 -2.62 5.53 4.99
C VAL A 41 -2.00 5.05 6.29
N SER A 42 -1.68 5.99 7.18
CA SER A 42 -0.88 5.75 8.38
C SER A 42 -1.24 6.72 9.50
N GLU A 43 -1.11 6.31 10.77
CA GLU A 43 -1.30 7.19 11.94
C GLU A 43 -0.11 8.14 12.14
N THR A 44 1.06 7.77 11.64
CA THR A 44 2.29 8.56 11.73
C THR A 44 2.82 8.82 10.34
N THR A 45 3.39 10.00 10.12
CA THR A 45 4.13 10.27 8.89
C THR A 45 5.55 9.76 9.08
N PRO A 46 6.04 8.80 8.28
CA PRO A 46 7.44 8.45 8.34
C PRO A 46 8.25 9.69 7.91
N GLU A 47 9.07 10.25 8.81
CA GLU A 47 9.90 11.45 8.55
C GLU A 47 11.05 11.20 7.56
N HIS A 48 11.09 10.04 6.92
CA HIS A 48 12.14 9.73 5.96
C HIS A 48 12.09 10.68 4.77
N GLN A 49 13.21 11.37 4.55
CA GLN A 49 13.52 12.07 3.31
C GLN A 49 14.39 11.14 2.45
N GLY A 50 14.06 11.03 1.16
CA GLY A 50 14.82 10.22 0.21
C GLY A 50 14.24 8.84 -0.06
N VAL A 51 15.10 7.95 -0.56
CA VAL A 51 14.76 6.61 -1.03
C VAL A 51 14.88 5.62 0.13
N VAL A 52 13.82 4.88 0.43
CA VAL A 52 13.77 3.91 1.53
C VAL A 52 13.22 2.57 1.07
N PRO A 53 13.76 1.44 1.56
CA PRO A 53 13.16 0.14 1.33
C PRO A 53 12.01 -0.11 2.32
N LEU A 54 10.89 -0.59 1.81
CA LEU A 54 9.72 -1.00 2.58
C LEU A 54 9.32 -2.41 2.18
N ASP A 55 8.77 -3.16 3.13
CA ASP A 55 8.19 -4.47 2.87
C ASP A 55 6.66 -4.32 2.77
N ILE A 56 6.07 -4.80 1.68
CA ILE A 56 4.62 -4.86 1.49
C ILE A 56 4.21 -6.32 1.66
N GLU A 57 3.27 -6.54 2.58
CA GLU A 57 2.63 -7.83 2.78
C GLU A 57 1.57 -8.05 1.71
N ILE A 58 1.75 -9.12 0.94
CA ILE A 58 0.88 -9.52 -0.17
C ILE A 58 0.43 -10.96 0.05
N GLU A 59 -0.79 -11.25 -0.38
CA GLU A 59 -1.34 -12.61 -0.39
C GLU A 59 -1.38 -13.10 -1.83
N ASP A 60 -0.75 -14.25 -2.10
CA ASP A 60 -0.74 -14.92 -3.40
C ASP A 60 -1.06 -16.40 -3.18
N ASP A 61 -2.09 -16.90 -3.85
CA ASP A 61 -2.55 -18.29 -3.76
C ASP A 61 -2.83 -18.80 -2.32
N GLY A 62 -3.19 -17.89 -1.39
CA GLY A 62 -3.42 -18.22 0.02
C GLY A 62 -2.17 -18.24 0.90
N ASP A 63 -1.00 -17.98 0.33
CA ASP A 63 0.25 -17.76 1.06
C ASP A 63 0.53 -16.26 1.25
N CYS A 64 0.69 -15.88 2.51
CA CYS A 64 1.06 -14.51 2.87
C CYS A 64 2.58 -14.38 2.87
N HIS A 65 3.10 -13.50 2.03
CA HIS A 65 4.53 -13.21 1.96
C HIS A 65 4.78 -11.72 1.78
N ARG A 66 6.05 -11.31 1.93
CA ARG A 66 6.44 -9.92 1.82
C ARG A 66 7.33 -9.69 0.62
N ILE A 67 7.05 -8.63 -0.11
CA ILE A 67 7.92 -8.12 -1.17
C ILE A 67 8.61 -6.85 -0.68
N THR A 68 9.91 -6.75 -0.88
CA THR A 68 10.65 -5.53 -0.59
C THR A 68 10.61 -4.62 -1.82
N VAL A 69 10.15 -3.39 -1.62
CA VAL A 69 10.14 -2.34 -2.63
C VAL A 69 11.02 -1.19 -2.19
N THR A 70 11.77 -0.61 -3.11
CA THR A 70 12.49 0.63 -2.86
C THR A 70 11.59 1.79 -3.30
N VAL A 71 11.37 2.77 -2.43
CA VAL A 71 10.41 3.85 -2.68
C VAL A 71 10.94 5.22 -2.31
N MET A 72 10.40 6.25 -2.94
CA MET A 72 10.60 7.65 -2.59
C MET A 72 9.26 8.28 -2.22
N LYS A 73 9.19 8.90 -1.03
CA LYS A 73 8.02 9.69 -0.62
C LYS A 73 7.93 10.95 -1.47
N ARG A 74 6.78 11.21 -2.09
CA ARG A 74 6.54 12.36 -2.98
C ARG A 74 5.78 13.48 -2.27
N TRP A 75 4.82 13.12 -1.45
CA TRP A 75 4.00 14.06 -0.71
C TRP A 75 3.39 13.37 0.51
N THR A 76 2.95 14.19 1.46
CA THR A 76 2.17 13.78 2.62
C THR A 76 1.10 14.83 2.89
N ARG A 77 -0.12 14.41 3.20
CA ARG A 77 -1.22 15.30 3.59
C ARG A 77 -2.08 14.68 4.70
N PRO A 78 -2.80 15.48 5.48
CA PRO A 78 -3.82 14.96 6.39
C PRO A 78 -4.89 14.19 5.61
N ALA A 79 -5.32 13.05 6.13
CA ALA A 79 -6.47 12.32 5.59
C ALA A 79 -7.79 13.00 6.02
N GLN A 80 -8.93 12.51 5.52
CA GLN A 80 -10.24 12.96 6.01
C GLN A 80 -10.44 12.66 7.50
N ASN A 81 -9.89 11.55 7.99
CA ASN A 81 -9.78 11.31 9.43
C ASN A 81 -8.58 12.11 9.97
N PRO A 82 -8.78 13.05 10.91
CA PRO A 82 -7.70 13.90 11.42
C PRO A 82 -6.61 13.14 12.20
N SER A 83 -6.86 11.89 12.59
CA SER A 83 -5.87 11.01 13.22
C SER A 83 -4.97 10.28 12.20
N LEU A 84 -5.20 10.46 10.90
CA LEU A 84 -4.50 9.74 9.84
C LEU A 84 -3.84 10.68 8.82
N PHE A 85 -2.82 10.16 8.16
CA PHE A 85 -2.10 10.79 7.08
C PHE A 85 -2.14 9.93 5.83
N GLU A 86 -2.23 10.60 4.69
CA GLU A 86 -2.06 10.03 3.36
C GLU A 86 -0.66 10.41 2.86
N SER A 87 0.12 9.43 2.42
CA SER A 87 1.44 9.65 1.83
C SER A 87 1.56 8.93 0.50
N GLY A 88 1.94 9.67 -0.54
CA GLY A 88 2.22 9.11 -1.87
C GLY A 88 3.67 8.66 -1.98
N TYR A 89 3.87 7.39 -2.35
CA TYR A 89 5.18 6.80 -2.59
C TYR A 89 5.33 6.42 -4.04
N GLN A 90 6.48 6.72 -4.62
CA GLN A 90 6.88 6.30 -5.95
C GLN A 90 7.89 5.16 -5.84
N PHE A 91 7.73 4.10 -6.62
CA PHE A 91 8.72 3.03 -6.70
C PHE A 91 10.01 3.51 -7.38
N VAL A 92 11.14 2.99 -6.92
CA VAL A 92 12.47 3.27 -7.44
C VAL A 92 13.14 1.94 -7.77
N ASP A 93 13.59 1.79 -9.02
CA ASP A 93 14.37 0.63 -9.49
C ASP A 93 13.79 -0.74 -9.08
N LEU A 94 12.51 -0.98 -9.41
CA LEU A 94 11.91 -2.29 -9.20
C LEU A 94 12.56 -3.34 -10.11
N ASP A 95 12.97 -4.46 -9.52
CA ASP A 95 13.38 -5.61 -10.29
C ASP A 95 12.17 -6.28 -10.98
N PHE A 96 12.45 -7.18 -11.92
CA PHE A 96 11.43 -7.87 -12.71
C PHE A 96 10.49 -8.74 -11.84
N SER A 97 11.02 -9.42 -10.82
CA SER A 97 10.22 -10.29 -9.96
C SER A 97 9.26 -9.50 -9.08
N THR A 98 9.73 -8.40 -8.50
CA THR A 98 8.91 -7.47 -7.70
C THR A 98 7.85 -6.78 -8.56
N THR A 99 8.22 -6.36 -9.78
CA THR A 99 7.26 -5.78 -10.74
C THR A 99 6.15 -6.78 -11.10
N ARG A 100 6.50 -8.05 -11.31
CA ARG A 100 5.53 -9.11 -11.60
C ARG A 100 4.59 -9.34 -10.41
N ALA A 101 5.12 -9.37 -9.19
CA ALA A 101 4.31 -9.54 -7.97
C ALA A 101 3.31 -8.38 -7.80
N ILE A 102 3.75 -7.12 -7.93
CA ILE A 102 2.87 -5.95 -7.86
C ILE A 102 1.76 -6.01 -8.93
N ARG A 103 2.09 -6.41 -10.16
CA ARG A 103 1.09 -6.59 -11.23
C ARG A 103 0.10 -7.72 -10.92
N GLY A 104 0.56 -8.81 -10.29
CA GLY A 104 -0.30 -9.89 -9.81
C GLY A 104 -1.33 -9.38 -8.81
N VAL A 105 -0.88 -8.61 -7.82
CA VAL A 105 -1.74 -7.97 -6.81
C VAL A 105 -2.75 -7.01 -7.46
N ILE A 106 -2.30 -6.12 -8.35
CA ILE A 106 -3.21 -5.20 -9.06
C ILE A 106 -4.25 -5.97 -9.87
N GLY A 107 -3.85 -7.04 -10.58
CA GLY A 107 -4.76 -7.89 -11.33
C GLY A 107 -5.81 -8.56 -10.43
N ALA A 108 -5.38 -9.12 -9.30
CA ALA A 108 -6.27 -9.76 -8.33
C ALA A 108 -7.29 -8.78 -7.75
N LEU A 109 -6.87 -7.55 -7.42
CA LEU A 109 -7.74 -6.49 -6.91
C LEU A 109 -8.81 -6.06 -7.94
N ALA A 110 -8.46 -6.01 -9.23
CA ALA A 110 -9.38 -5.62 -10.30
C ALA A 110 -10.44 -6.69 -10.62
N THR A 111 -10.14 -7.98 -10.39
CA THR A 111 -11.10 -9.08 -10.58
C THR A 111 -12.10 -9.24 -9.43
N ALA A 112 -11.91 -8.52 -8.31
CA ALA A 112 -12.79 -8.57 -7.15
C ALA A 112 -13.99 -7.61 -7.23
N GLU A 113 -14.18 -6.90 -8.36
CA GLU A 113 -15.23 -5.89 -8.61
C GLU A 113 -16.51 -6.43 -9.25
#